data_AF-A0A1G6X6I6-F1
#
_entry.id   AF-A0A1G6X6I6-F1
#
_cell.length_a   1.000
_cell.length_b   1.000
_cell.length_c   1.000
_cell.angle_alpha   90.00
_cell.angle_beta   90.00
_cell.angle_gamma   90.00
#
_symmetry.space_group_name_H-M   'P 1'
#
loop_
_entity.id
_entity.type
_entity.pdbx_description
1 polymer ?
#
loop_
_entity_poly.entity_id
_entity_poly.type
_entity_poly.pdbx_seq_one_letter_code
_entity_poly.pdbx_strand_id
1 'polypeptide(L)'
;MIKFTYLALLGLFSLILLIAVVYYLVKPAPAGDSSVGWAIGIFYLAGLLGILLLALLFWKNKTIGLAILCIPLLFLLVPAIKGGARDLYAWFPAQKRSQLTLHIANNTQALVNVKLECWFGEKQGAQHSLYKTLEFTSKPLAVDQHVLSDYDAQLLSAKSAFVRVVFFECLQQSGSGYSYVREIQPCMQYHDVAIEDFRVNDYLIAIDGEQNSEAFQAEVRRLKSDSLYQNGIF
;
A
#
# COMPACT_ATOMS: atom_id res chain seq x y z
N MET A 1 -19.98 -47.40 1.28
CA MET A 1 -19.00 -46.40 0.80
C MET A 1 -19.51 -44.97 0.87
N ILE A 2 -20.57 -44.58 0.14
CA ILE A 2 -21.04 -43.17 0.04
C ILE A 2 -21.26 -42.49 1.40
N LYS A 3 -21.90 -43.16 2.37
CA LYS A 3 -22.12 -42.62 3.73
C LYS A 3 -20.81 -42.29 4.46
N PHE A 4 -19.83 -43.19 4.39
CA PHE A 4 -18.52 -43.00 5.01
C PHE A 4 -17.74 -41.88 4.33
N THR A 5 -17.73 -41.85 3.00
CA THR A 5 -17.06 -40.79 2.22
C THR A 5 -17.65 -39.41 2.50
N TYR A 6 -18.99 -39.32 2.59
CA TYR A 6 -19.68 -38.08 2.95
C TYR A 6 -19.27 -37.59 4.34
N LEU A 7 -19.29 -38.47 5.36
CA LEU A 7 -18.93 -38.08 6.73
C LEU A 7 -17.45 -37.69 6.84
N ALA A 8 -16.55 -38.40 6.15
CA ALA A 8 -15.13 -38.09 6.12
C ALA A 8 -14.85 -36.71 5.50
N LEU A 9 -15.44 -36.40 4.35
CA LEU A 9 -15.28 -35.09 3.70
C LEU A 9 -15.91 -33.96 4.52
N LEU A 10 -17.10 -34.19 5.10
CA LEU A 10 -17.75 -33.21 5.96
C LEU A 10 -16.86 -32.90 7.19
N GLY A 11 -16.29 -33.92 7.82
CA GLY A 11 -15.37 -33.76 8.96
C GLY A 11 -14.10 -33.02 8.58
N LEU A 12 -13.48 -33.39 7.45
CA LEU A 12 -12.27 -32.74 6.94
C LEU A 12 -12.49 -31.26 6.65
N PHE A 13 -13.54 -30.91 5.90
CA PHE A 13 -13.84 -29.51 5.58
C PHE A 13 -14.26 -28.70 6.82
N SER A 14 -14.97 -29.32 7.77
CA SER A 14 -15.29 -28.67 9.06
C SER A 14 -14.03 -28.35 9.86
N LEU A 15 -13.04 -29.26 9.88
CA LEU A 15 -11.76 -29.03 10.56
C LEU A 15 -10.95 -27.92 9.87
N ILE A 16 -10.88 -27.93 8.54
CA ILE A 16 -10.23 -26.87 7.76
C ILE A 16 -10.89 -25.52 8.04
N LEU A 17 -12.23 -25.46 8.03
CA LEU A 17 -12.98 -24.25 8.36
C LEU A 17 -12.62 -23.75 9.76
N LEU A 18 -12.61 -24.62 10.77
CA LEU A 18 -12.28 -24.25 12.15
C LEU A 18 -10.88 -23.64 12.25
N ILE A 19 -9.86 -24.30 11.69
CA ILE A 19 -8.48 -23.81 11.69
C ILE A 19 -8.39 -22.45 11.01
N ALA A 20 -9.04 -22.29 9.85
CA ALA A 20 -9.04 -21.05 9.10
C ALA A 20 -9.76 -19.93 9.86
N VAL A 21 -10.93 -20.19 10.47
CA VAL A 21 -11.65 -19.23 11.33
C VAL A 21 -10.74 -18.72 12.45
N VAL A 22 -10.06 -19.62 13.16
CA VAL A 22 -9.13 -19.22 14.24
C VAL A 22 -7.99 -18.37 13.68
N TYR A 23 -7.38 -18.77 12.57
CA TYR A 23 -6.31 -17.99 11.92
C TYR A 23 -6.75 -16.56 11.55
N TYR A 24 -7.93 -16.41 10.94
CA TYR A 24 -8.45 -15.10 10.50
C TYR A 24 -8.99 -14.24 11.64
N LEU A 25 -9.45 -14.83 12.75
CA LEU A 25 -9.86 -14.09 13.95
C LEU A 25 -8.68 -13.57 14.77
N VAL A 26 -7.58 -14.33 14.83
CA VAL A 26 -6.43 -13.99 15.68
C VAL A 26 -5.44 -13.07 14.95
N LYS A 27 -5.30 -13.21 13.63
CA LYS A 27 -4.31 -12.43 12.86
C LYS A 27 -4.89 -11.08 12.42
N PRO A 28 -4.30 -9.93 12.82
CA PRO A 28 -4.74 -8.63 12.36
C PRO A 28 -4.62 -8.53 10.82
N ALA A 29 -5.50 -7.73 10.21
CA ALA A 29 -5.48 -7.51 8.77
C ALA A 29 -4.10 -6.99 8.34
N PRO A 30 -3.40 -7.70 7.45
CA PRO A 30 -2.08 -7.27 6.99
C PRO A 30 -2.23 -6.16 5.94
N ALA A 31 -1.13 -5.49 5.59
CA ALA A 31 -1.11 -4.41 4.61
C ALA A 31 -0.43 -4.81 3.29
N GLY A 32 -0.48 -3.92 2.28
CA GLY A 32 0.08 -4.19 0.96
C GLY A 32 -0.60 -5.38 0.27
N ASP A 33 0.14 -6.14 -0.54
CA ASP A 33 -0.43 -7.24 -1.32
C ASP A 33 -1.03 -8.37 -0.46
N SER A 34 -0.43 -8.61 0.70
CA SER A 34 -0.91 -9.61 1.64
C SER A 34 -2.32 -9.33 2.19
N SER A 35 -2.76 -8.07 2.19
CA SER A 35 -4.12 -7.65 2.56
C SER A 35 -5.18 -8.21 1.61
N VAL A 36 -4.86 -8.33 0.32
CA VAL A 36 -5.74 -8.83 -0.72
C VAL A 36 -5.91 -10.33 -0.55
N GLY A 37 -4.82 -11.06 -0.36
CA GLY A 37 -4.86 -12.49 -0.04
C GLY A 37 -5.65 -12.78 1.24
N TRP A 38 -5.51 -11.90 2.25
CA TRP A 38 -6.28 -12.00 3.49
C TRP A 38 -7.78 -11.78 3.27
N ALA A 39 -8.18 -10.74 2.53
CA ALA A 39 -9.58 -10.46 2.22
C ALA A 39 -10.22 -11.56 1.37
N ILE A 40 -9.55 -12.02 0.31
CA ILE A 40 -9.99 -13.16 -0.51
C ILE A 40 -10.19 -14.42 0.36
N GLY A 41 -9.27 -14.65 1.30
CA GLY A 41 -9.36 -15.76 2.23
C GLY A 41 -10.64 -15.75 3.08
N ILE A 42 -11.09 -14.57 3.53
CA ILE A 42 -12.36 -14.42 4.25
C ILE A 42 -13.56 -14.77 3.35
N PHE A 43 -13.56 -14.35 2.08
CA PHE A 43 -14.60 -14.74 1.13
C PHE A 43 -14.64 -16.24 0.90
N TYR A 44 -13.48 -16.90 0.75
CA TYR A 44 -13.42 -18.36 0.66
C TYR A 44 -13.93 -19.04 1.92
N LEU A 45 -13.63 -18.48 3.10
CA LEU A 45 -14.11 -18.99 4.38
C LEU A 45 -15.64 -18.94 4.46
N ALA A 46 -16.25 -17.81 4.08
CA ALA A 46 -17.69 -17.64 4.04
C ALA A 46 -18.35 -18.59 3.02
N GLY A 47 -17.73 -18.76 1.85
CA GLY A 47 -18.18 -19.73 0.85
C GLY A 47 -18.13 -21.18 1.36
N LEU A 48 -17.03 -21.57 2.01
CA LEU A 48 -16.87 -22.91 2.59
C LEU A 48 -17.92 -23.17 3.68
N LEU A 49 -18.20 -22.18 4.54
CA LEU A 49 -19.26 -22.27 5.53
C LEU A 49 -20.63 -22.50 4.86
N GLY A 50 -20.95 -21.74 3.82
CA GLY A 50 -22.19 -21.90 3.05
C GLY A 50 -22.33 -23.31 2.46
N ILE A 51 -21.26 -23.86 1.89
CA ILE A 51 -21.22 -25.22 1.33
C ILE A 51 -21.44 -26.27 2.42
N LEU A 52 -20.82 -26.12 3.60
CA LEU A 52 -21.02 -27.03 4.73
C LEU A 52 -22.46 -27.02 5.23
N LEU A 53 -23.07 -25.83 5.35
CA LEU A 53 -24.47 -25.68 5.74
C LEU A 53 -25.42 -26.33 4.73
N LEU A 54 -25.18 -26.14 3.43
CA LEU A 54 -25.94 -26.79 2.36
C LEU A 54 -25.78 -28.32 2.41
N ALA A 55 -24.56 -28.83 2.60
CA ALA A 55 -24.30 -30.26 2.72
C ALA A 55 -25.01 -30.88 3.94
N LEU A 56 -25.11 -30.13 5.05
CA LEU A 56 -25.88 -30.51 6.23
C LEU A 56 -27.40 -30.46 5.99
N LEU A 57 -27.90 -29.47 5.23
CA LEU A 57 -29.32 -29.39 4.87
C LEU A 57 -29.78 -30.66 4.12
N PHE A 58 -28.93 -31.20 3.24
CA PHE A 58 -29.17 -32.45 2.52
C PHE A 58 -28.74 -33.71 3.30
N TRP A 59 -28.69 -33.66 4.63
CA TRP A 59 -28.24 -34.80 5.47
C TRP A 59 -29.00 -36.10 5.20
N LYS A 60 -30.29 -36.03 4.82
CA LYS A 60 -31.09 -37.22 4.48
C LYS A 60 -30.69 -37.84 3.13
N ASN A 61 -30.21 -37.04 2.17
CA ASN A 61 -29.76 -37.49 0.86
C ASN A 61 -28.25 -37.33 0.71
N LYS A 62 -27.52 -38.36 1.16
CA LYS A 62 -26.05 -38.37 1.22
C LYS A 62 -25.36 -38.23 -0.14
N THR A 63 -26.03 -38.63 -1.23
CA THR A 63 -25.49 -38.51 -2.59
C THR A 63 -25.47 -37.05 -3.03
N ILE A 64 -26.56 -36.31 -2.80
CA ILE A 64 -26.64 -34.87 -3.09
C ILE A 64 -25.67 -34.10 -2.19
N GLY A 65 -25.65 -34.42 -0.90
CA GLY A 65 -24.70 -33.80 0.04
C GLY A 65 -23.23 -34.04 -0.35
N LEU A 66 -22.90 -35.23 -0.86
CA LEU A 66 -21.56 -35.53 -1.36
C LEU A 66 -21.22 -34.71 -2.61
N ALA A 67 -22.16 -34.58 -3.56
CA ALA A 67 -21.94 -33.75 -4.75
C ALA A 67 -21.66 -32.29 -4.40
N ILE A 68 -22.37 -31.74 -3.40
CA ILE A 68 -22.15 -30.39 -2.88
C ILE A 68 -20.76 -30.25 -2.26
N LEU A 69 -20.31 -31.24 -1.48
CA LEU A 69 -18.98 -31.25 -0.86
C LEU A 69 -17.83 -31.38 -1.88
N CYS A 70 -18.12 -31.74 -3.14
CA CYS A 70 -17.12 -31.74 -4.21
C CYS A 70 -16.92 -30.36 -4.86
N ILE A 71 -17.86 -29.41 -4.69
CA ILE A 71 -17.78 -28.06 -5.29
C ILE A 71 -16.51 -27.30 -4.86
N PRO A 72 -16.07 -27.31 -3.57
CA PRO A 72 -14.82 -26.68 -3.15
C PRO A 72 -13.58 -27.14 -3.93
N LEU A 73 -13.56 -28.40 -4.38
CA LEU A 73 -12.42 -28.97 -5.10
C LEU A 73 -12.26 -28.33 -6.48
N LEU A 74 -13.32 -27.79 -7.07
CA LEU A 74 -13.26 -27.06 -8.34
C LEU A 74 -12.54 -25.71 -8.20
N PHE A 75 -12.51 -25.12 -6.99
CA PHE A 75 -11.80 -23.85 -6.75
C PHE A 75 -10.27 -24.02 -6.69
N LEU A 76 -9.76 -25.24 -6.49
CA LEU A 76 -8.33 -25.54 -6.65
C LEU A 76 -7.85 -25.26 -8.08
N LEU A 77 -8.76 -25.21 -9.05
CA LEU A 77 -8.48 -24.97 -10.46
C LEU A 77 -8.53 -23.48 -10.86
N VAL A 78 -8.75 -22.55 -9.92
CA VAL A 78 -8.86 -21.11 -10.25
C VAL A 78 -7.73 -20.27 -9.65
N PRO A 79 -6.51 -20.30 -10.24
CA PRO A 79 -5.44 -19.37 -9.90
C PRO A 79 -5.66 -17.94 -10.42
N ALA A 80 -6.66 -17.71 -11.30
CA ALA A 80 -6.87 -16.46 -12.02
C ALA A 80 -7.45 -15.28 -11.19
N ILE A 81 -8.00 -15.52 -9.99
CA ILE A 81 -8.74 -14.50 -9.23
C ILE A 81 -7.81 -13.51 -8.50
N LYS A 82 -6.55 -13.89 -8.24
CA LYS A 82 -5.63 -13.08 -7.43
C LYS A 82 -5.27 -11.73 -8.06
N GLY A 83 -5.12 -11.67 -9.39
CA GLY A 83 -4.76 -10.43 -10.09
C GLY A 83 -5.86 -9.37 -10.01
N GLY A 84 -7.08 -9.70 -10.44
CA GLY A 84 -8.19 -8.73 -10.48
C GLY A 84 -8.66 -8.26 -9.10
N ALA A 85 -8.47 -9.08 -8.06
CA ALA A 85 -8.80 -8.69 -6.69
C ALA A 85 -7.85 -7.62 -6.11
N ARG A 86 -6.59 -7.54 -6.58
CA ARG A 86 -5.63 -6.52 -6.14
C ARG A 86 -6.07 -5.13 -6.58
N ASP A 87 -6.45 -5.00 -7.85
CA ASP A 87 -6.91 -3.74 -8.42
C ASP A 87 -8.21 -3.26 -7.75
N LEU A 88 -9.14 -4.19 -7.51
CA LEU A 88 -10.37 -3.91 -6.77
C LEU A 88 -10.09 -3.48 -5.32
N TYR A 89 -9.19 -4.13 -4.59
CA TYR A 89 -8.88 -3.79 -3.19
C TYR A 89 -8.24 -2.39 -3.05
N ALA A 90 -7.38 -2.03 -4.00
CA ALA A 90 -6.82 -0.68 -4.06
C ALA A 90 -7.92 0.37 -4.23
N TRP A 91 -8.97 0.05 -5.00
CA TRP A 91 -10.13 0.90 -5.26
C TRP A 91 -11.24 0.85 -4.21
N PHE A 92 -11.38 -0.24 -3.44
CA PHE A 92 -12.46 -0.36 -2.46
C PHE A 92 -12.23 0.61 -1.29
N PRO A 93 -13.25 1.41 -0.92
CA PRO A 93 -13.15 2.29 0.24
C PRO A 93 -13.08 1.44 1.51
N ALA A 94 -12.03 1.63 2.31
CA ALA A 94 -11.95 1.09 3.66
C ALA A 94 -12.37 2.17 4.68
N GLN A 95 -12.60 1.76 5.94
CA GLN A 95 -13.17 2.57 7.02
C GLN A 95 -12.72 4.04 7.07
N LYS A 96 -13.69 4.92 7.39
CA LYS A 96 -13.47 6.36 7.64
C LYS A 96 -12.36 6.53 8.66
N ARG A 97 -11.28 7.22 8.28
CA ARG A 97 -10.13 7.50 9.14
C ARG A 97 -10.22 8.94 9.66
N SER A 98 -9.60 9.21 10.81
CA SER A 98 -9.25 10.57 11.19
C SER A 98 -8.30 11.19 10.15
N GLN A 99 -8.43 12.50 10.01
CA GLN A 99 -7.64 13.32 9.10
C GLN A 99 -6.15 13.21 9.45
N LEU A 100 -5.30 13.00 8.44
CA LEU A 100 -3.84 13.00 8.58
C LEU A 100 -3.29 14.32 8.04
N THR A 101 -2.57 15.06 8.86
CA THR A 101 -1.85 16.28 8.47
C THR A 101 -0.36 15.96 8.36
N LEU A 102 0.22 16.22 7.19
CA LEU A 102 1.66 16.20 7.00
C LEU A 102 2.23 17.58 7.34
N HIS A 103 3.24 17.61 8.19
CA HIS A 103 4.05 18.78 8.46
C HIS A 103 5.37 18.59 7.73
N ILE A 104 5.69 19.44 6.76
CA ILE A 104 6.94 19.36 6.00
C ILE A 104 7.82 20.51 6.46
N ALA A 105 8.88 20.18 7.20
CA ALA A 105 9.87 21.15 7.67
C ALA A 105 11.11 21.08 6.77
N ASN A 106 11.29 22.10 5.94
CA ASN A 106 12.48 22.24 5.11
C ASN A 106 13.53 23.07 5.84
N ASN A 107 14.51 22.41 6.46
CA ASN A 107 15.61 23.07 7.17
C ASN A 107 16.75 23.48 6.23
N THR A 108 16.57 23.36 4.91
CA THR A 108 17.58 23.71 3.92
C THR A 108 17.35 25.09 3.33
N GLN A 109 18.40 25.66 2.74
CA GLN A 109 18.34 26.93 1.99
C GLN A 109 17.81 26.75 0.56
N ALA A 110 17.44 25.53 0.16
CA ALA A 110 17.01 25.22 -1.19
C ALA A 110 15.49 25.01 -1.26
N LEU A 111 14.92 25.22 -2.46
CA LEU A 111 13.57 24.77 -2.76
C LEU A 111 13.60 23.24 -2.85
N VAL A 112 12.73 22.57 -2.11
CA VAL A 112 12.73 21.10 -2.07
C VAL A 112 11.37 20.57 -2.47
N ASN A 113 11.36 19.51 -3.27
CA ASN A 113 10.17 18.73 -3.56
C ASN A 113 10.22 17.41 -2.81
N VAL A 114 9.16 17.13 -2.07
CA VAL A 114 8.97 15.92 -1.28
C VAL A 114 7.96 15.04 -1.98
N LYS A 115 8.37 13.81 -2.29
CA LYS A 115 7.50 12.79 -2.85
C LYS A 115 7.28 11.67 -1.84
N LEU A 116 6.02 11.38 -1.54
CA LEU A 116 5.61 10.20 -0.79
C LEU A 116 5.13 9.16 -1.79
N GLU A 117 5.98 8.18 -2.06
CA GLU A 117 5.72 7.07 -2.95
C GLU A 117 5.03 5.94 -2.17
N CYS A 118 3.78 5.67 -2.51
CA CYS A 118 2.97 4.62 -1.91
C CYS A 118 3.24 3.29 -2.63
N TRP A 119 4.09 2.46 -2.06
CA TRP A 119 4.49 1.19 -2.65
C TRP A 119 3.55 0.06 -2.22
N PHE A 120 3.13 -0.77 -3.18
CA PHE A 120 2.29 -1.94 -2.96
C PHE A 120 3.07 -3.23 -3.23
N GLY A 121 2.88 -4.24 -2.39
CA GLY A 121 3.65 -5.51 -2.45
C GLY A 121 3.73 -6.19 -1.09
N GLU A 122 4.52 -7.24 -0.97
CA GLU A 122 4.89 -7.82 0.33
C GLU A 122 6.01 -6.99 0.95
N LYS A 123 5.97 -6.68 2.26
CA LYS A 123 7.02 -5.87 2.94
C LYS A 123 8.45 -6.44 2.78
N GLN A 124 8.60 -7.72 2.46
CA GLN A 124 9.89 -8.43 2.31
C GLN A 124 9.98 -9.21 0.98
N GLY A 125 9.55 -8.59 -0.13
CA GLY A 125 9.56 -9.19 -1.47
C GLY A 125 10.49 -8.48 -2.45
N ALA A 126 10.80 -9.12 -3.58
CA ALA A 126 11.51 -8.47 -4.67
C ALA A 126 10.57 -7.71 -5.63
N GLN A 127 9.26 -7.99 -5.57
CA GLN A 127 8.26 -7.40 -6.46
C GLN A 127 7.42 -6.38 -5.70
N HIS A 128 7.61 -5.12 -6.06
CA HIS A 128 6.80 -4.00 -5.60
C HIS A 128 6.32 -3.20 -6.80
N SER A 129 5.12 -2.66 -6.67
CA SER A 129 4.53 -1.76 -7.66
C SER A 129 4.28 -0.41 -7.00
N LEU A 130 4.74 0.67 -7.62
CA LEU A 130 4.38 2.02 -7.21
C LEU A 130 2.92 2.26 -7.58
N TYR A 131 2.10 2.55 -6.57
CA TYR A 131 0.66 2.73 -6.79
C TYR A 131 0.28 4.20 -6.98
N LYS A 132 0.82 5.08 -6.14
CA LYS A 132 0.58 6.53 -6.22
C LYS A 132 1.76 7.28 -5.62
N THR A 133 2.00 8.47 -6.14
CA THR A 133 2.93 9.44 -5.55
C THR A 133 2.15 10.68 -5.13
N LEU A 134 2.37 11.12 -3.90
CA LEU A 134 1.94 12.43 -3.41
C LEU A 134 3.13 13.36 -3.45
N GLU A 135 2.94 14.57 -3.94
CA GLU A 135 4.04 15.50 -4.23
C GLU A 135 3.77 16.86 -3.59
N PHE A 136 4.77 17.37 -2.89
CA PHE A 136 4.69 18.62 -2.14
C PHE A 136 5.97 19.43 -2.32
N THR A 137 5.84 20.68 -2.76
CA THR A 137 6.98 21.59 -2.86
C THR A 137 7.05 22.46 -1.62
N SER A 138 8.19 22.44 -0.93
CA SER A 138 8.44 23.23 0.28
C SER A 138 9.51 24.29 0.05
N LYS A 139 9.20 25.52 0.49
CA LYS A 139 10.10 26.68 0.36
C LYS A 139 11.30 26.56 1.31
N PRO A 140 12.43 27.23 1.01
CA PRO A 140 13.58 27.27 1.91
C PRO A 140 13.20 27.73 3.32
N LEU A 141 13.72 27.05 4.35
CA LEU A 141 13.51 27.39 5.77
C LEU A 141 12.03 27.52 6.20
N ALA A 142 11.13 26.83 5.49
CA ALA A 142 9.69 26.87 5.75
C ALA A 142 9.18 25.60 6.43
N VAL A 143 8.06 25.74 7.12
CA VAL A 143 7.26 24.63 7.63
C VAL A 143 5.88 24.71 7.00
N ASP A 144 5.60 23.78 6.10
CA ASP A 144 4.32 23.70 5.39
C ASP A 144 3.42 22.64 6.03
N GLN A 145 2.10 22.91 6.05
CA GLN A 145 1.10 21.99 6.59
C GLN A 145 0.16 21.55 5.48
N HIS A 146 0.05 20.24 5.29
CA HIS A 146 -0.79 19.63 4.27
C HIS A 146 -1.76 18.66 4.90
N VAL A 147 -3.02 19.11 4.96
CA VAL A 147 -4.13 18.27 5.39
C VAL A 147 -4.50 17.33 4.24
N LEU A 148 -4.34 16.02 4.44
CA LEU A 148 -4.59 15.03 3.41
C LEU A 148 -6.08 14.72 3.25
N SER A 149 -6.45 14.32 2.03
CA SER A 149 -7.75 13.71 1.79
C SER A 149 -7.87 12.36 2.54
N ASP A 150 -9.09 11.95 2.88
CA ASP A 150 -9.36 10.65 3.52
C ASP A 150 -8.73 9.49 2.72
N TYR A 151 -8.76 9.58 1.40
CA TYR A 151 -8.18 8.60 0.50
C TYR A 151 -6.65 8.54 0.60
N ASP A 152 -5.98 9.68 0.56
CA ASP A 152 -4.50 9.74 0.63
C ASP A 152 -3.99 9.32 2.01
N ALA A 153 -4.65 9.78 3.07
CA ALA A 153 -4.36 9.37 4.44
C ALA A 153 -4.49 7.85 4.62
N GLN A 154 -5.51 7.25 4.02
CA GLN A 154 -5.71 5.80 4.06
C GLN A 154 -4.66 5.03 3.26
N LEU A 155 -4.27 5.56 2.10
CA LEU A 155 -3.26 4.96 1.26
C LEU A 155 -1.92 4.85 2.01
N LEU A 156 -1.50 5.92 2.68
CA LEU A 156 -0.25 5.98 3.46
C LEU A 156 -0.28 5.08 4.71
N SER A 157 -1.40 5.03 5.42
CA SER A 157 -1.46 4.46 6.77
C SER A 157 -1.93 2.99 6.86
N ALA A 158 -2.57 2.48 5.80
CA ALA A 158 -3.23 1.18 5.83
C ALA A 158 -3.04 0.33 4.57
N LYS A 159 -3.02 0.94 3.38
CA LYS A 159 -3.01 0.17 2.12
C LYS A 159 -1.61 -0.10 1.59
N SER A 160 -0.69 0.86 1.73
CA SER A 160 0.69 0.69 1.27
C SER A 160 1.39 -0.43 2.03
N ALA A 161 2.36 -1.08 1.40
CA ALA A 161 3.28 -1.98 2.09
C ALA A 161 4.25 -1.16 2.95
N PHE A 162 4.78 -0.09 2.37
CA PHE A 162 5.58 0.95 3.00
C PHE A 162 5.43 2.24 2.17
N VAL A 163 5.84 3.37 2.73
CA VAL A 163 5.88 4.64 2.02
C VAL A 163 7.34 5.03 1.87
N ARG A 164 7.81 5.26 0.65
CA ARG A 164 9.13 5.83 0.43
C ARG A 164 9.02 7.33 0.37
N VAL A 165 9.73 8.01 1.27
CA VAL A 165 9.83 9.48 1.25
C VAL A 165 11.09 9.83 0.48
N VAL A 166 10.94 10.59 -0.60
CA VAL A 166 12.03 11.00 -1.50
C VAL A 166 12.11 12.51 -1.53
N PHE A 167 13.32 13.04 -1.43
CA PHE A 167 13.58 14.47 -1.44
C PHE A 167 14.38 14.86 -2.68
N PHE A 168 13.90 15.88 -3.40
CA PHE A 168 14.60 16.46 -4.53
C PHE A 168 14.87 17.93 -4.27
N GLU A 169 16.12 18.36 -4.39
CA GLU A 169 16.40 19.78 -4.56
C GLU A 169 15.86 20.23 -5.91
N CYS A 170 15.29 21.42 -5.94
CA CYS A 170 14.63 21.95 -7.10
C CYS A 170 15.26 23.25 -7.58
N LEU A 171 15.21 23.42 -8.91
CA LEU A 171 15.52 24.68 -9.59
C LEU A 171 14.22 25.31 -10.05
N GLN A 172 14.06 26.61 -9.78
CA GLN A 172 12.98 27.38 -10.39
C GLN A 172 13.46 27.89 -11.75
N GLN A 173 12.84 27.42 -12.82
CA GLN A 173 13.16 27.85 -14.18
C GLN A 173 12.00 28.66 -14.76
N SER A 174 12.31 29.81 -15.36
CA SER A 174 11.36 30.61 -16.11
C SER A 174 11.71 30.59 -17.59
N GLY A 175 10.71 30.34 -18.43
CA GLY A 175 10.88 30.27 -19.89
C GLY A 175 9.54 30.43 -20.60
N SER A 176 9.54 31.17 -21.71
CA SER A 176 8.34 31.36 -22.56
C SER A 176 7.09 31.85 -21.80
N GLY A 177 7.27 32.68 -20.75
CA GLY A 177 6.17 33.22 -19.94
C GLY A 177 5.65 32.30 -18.82
N TYR A 178 6.23 31.11 -18.65
CA TYR A 178 5.87 30.16 -17.59
C TYR A 178 7.02 29.97 -16.60
N SER A 179 6.69 29.81 -15.31
CA SER A 179 7.62 29.38 -14.27
C SER A 179 7.30 27.94 -13.91
N TYR A 180 8.30 27.06 -13.91
CA TYR A 180 8.16 25.69 -13.46
C TYR A 180 9.31 25.29 -12.54
N VAL A 181 9.07 24.25 -11.76
CA VAL A 181 10.04 23.69 -10.82
C VAL A 181 10.64 22.44 -11.47
N ARG A 182 11.96 22.37 -11.54
CA ARG A 182 12.70 21.22 -12.07
C ARG A 182 13.46 20.54 -10.95
N GLU A 183 13.26 19.23 -10.79
CA GLU A 183 14.01 18.41 -9.85
C GLU A 183 15.44 18.15 -10.34
N ILE A 184 16.39 18.26 -9.43
CA ILE A 184 17.78 17.85 -9.63
C ILE A 184 17.86 16.34 -9.44
N GLN A 185 18.50 15.64 -10.37
CA GLN A 185 18.71 14.19 -10.31
C GLN A 185 20.20 13.88 -10.13
N PRO A 186 20.59 12.95 -9.25
CA PRO A 186 19.74 12.04 -8.46
C PRO A 186 19.01 12.76 -7.31
N CYS A 187 18.12 12.06 -6.59
CA CYS A 187 17.51 12.59 -5.37
C CYS A 187 18.57 12.93 -4.31
N MET A 188 18.22 13.86 -3.40
CA MET A 188 19.05 14.22 -2.26
C MET A 188 19.20 13.02 -1.33
N GLN A 189 18.05 12.50 -0.90
CA GLN A 189 17.87 11.50 0.12
C GLN A 189 16.55 10.77 -0.15
N TYR A 190 16.50 9.50 0.27
CA TYR A 190 15.25 8.77 0.37
C TYR A 190 15.33 7.78 1.52
N HIS A 191 14.17 7.46 2.10
CA HIS A 191 14.08 6.40 3.08
C HIS A 191 12.69 5.76 3.06
N ASP A 192 12.64 4.49 3.46
CA ASP A 192 11.40 3.73 3.54
C ASP A 192 10.83 3.86 4.95
N VAL A 193 9.60 4.35 5.04
CA VAL A 193 8.85 4.58 6.28
C VAL A 193 7.78 3.50 6.41
N ALA A 194 7.66 2.96 7.63
CA ALA A 194 6.64 1.98 7.95
C ALA A 194 5.25 2.63 7.97
N ILE A 195 4.22 1.94 7.45
CA ILE A 195 2.85 2.49 7.44
C ILE A 195 2.32 2.79 8.84
N GLU A 196 2.86 2.12 9.85
CA GLU A 196 2.51 2.29 11.26
C GLU A 196 2.79 3.72 11.73
N ASP A 197 3.81 4.39 11.17
CA ASP A 197 4.18 5.76 11.54
C ASP A 197 3.17 6.78 11.00
N PHE A 198 2.46 6.46 9.92
CA PHE A 198 1.36 7.26 9.39
C PHE A 198 0.02 6.96 10.08
N ARG A 199 -0.01 6.11 11.12
CA ARG A 199 -1.23 5.82 11.87
C ARG A 199 -1.61 6.87 12.90
N VAL A 200 -0.89 7.98 12.97
CA VAL A 200 -1.17 9.17 13.77
C VAL A 200 -2.08 10.17 13.04
N ASN A 201 -2.40 11.30 13.68
CA ASN A 201 -3.11 12.43 13.05
C ASN A 201 -2.15 13.46 12.45
N ASP A 202 -0.92 13.55 12.97
CA ASP A 202 0.08 14.52 12.56
C ASP A 202 1.42 13.81 12.36
N TYR A 203 1.97 13.90 11.16
CA TYR A 203 3.27 13.29 10.82
C TYR A 203 4.24 14.37 10.33
N LEU A 204 5.43 14.44 10.93
CA LEU A 204 6.48 15.40 10.59
C LEU A 204 7.48 14.78 9.63
N ILE A 205 7.70 15.44 8.51
CA ILE A 205 8.77 15.17 7.55
C ILE A 205 9.80 16.29 7.69
N ALA A 206 10.94 15.98 8.30
CA ALA A 206 12.06 16.90 8.40
C ALA A 206 13.05 16.67 7.26
N ILE A 207 13.49 17.75 6.63
CA ILE A 207 14.45 17.73 5.53
C ILE A 207 15.72 18.42 6.00
N ASP A 208 16.74 17.63 6.28
CA ASP A 208 18.04 18.13 6.74
C ASP A 208 19.09 17.93 5.63
N GLY A 209 19.82 19.00 5.29
CA GLY A 209 20.77 18.99 4.18
C GLY A 209 22.06 18.21 4.42
N GLU A 210 22.23 17.61 5.60
CA GLU A 210 23.50 17.02 6.05
C GLU A 210 23.79 15.63 5.47
N GLN A 211 22.81 14.91 4.92
CA GLN A 211 22.96 13.50 4.47
C GLN A 211 22.93 13.30 2.94
N ASN A 212 23.46 14.25 2.16
CA ASN A 212 23.39 14.19 0.71
C ASN A 212 24.44 13.27 0.07
N SER A 213 24.04 12.45 -0.91
CA SER A 213 24.95 11.55 -1.65
C SER A 213 26.01 12.30 -2.49
N GLU A 214 27.18 11.67 -2.73
CA GLU A 214 28.23 12.26 -3.57
C GLU A 214 27.76 12.57 -4.99
N ALA A 215 26.95 11.68 -5.58
CA ALA A 215 26.39 11.85 -6.91
C ALA A 215 25.47 13.08 -6.99
N PHE A 216 24.62 13.29 -5.98
CA PHE A 216 23.80 14.49 -5.87
C PHE A 216 24.67 15.75 -5.75
N GLN A 217 25.66 15.74 -4.85
CA GLN A 217 26.54 16.89 -4.65
C GLN A 217 27.35 17.25 -5.91
N ALA A 218 27.73 16.25 -6.71
CA ALA A 218 28.42 16.45 -7.98
C ALA A 218 27.51 17.13 -9.01
N GLU A 219 26.26 16.68 -9.13
CA GLU A 219 25.29 17.29 -10.05
C GLU A 219 24.96 18.73 -9.64
N VAL A 220 24.72 18.99 -8.35
CA VAL A 220 24.48 20.36 -7.86
C VAL A 220 25.68 21.27 -8.18
N ARG A 221 26.92 20.78 -7.98
CA ARG A 221 28.13 21.53 -8.35
C ARG A 221 28.18 21.83 -9.85
N ARG A 222 27.89 20.84 -10.70
CA ARG A 222 27.84 20.99 -12.16
C ARG A 222 26.78 22.01 -12.59
N LEU A 223 25.58 21.95 -12.02
CA LEU A 223 24.50 22.89 -12.34
C LEU A 223 24.82 24.32 -11.89
N LYS A 224 25.47 24.48 -10.73
CA LYS A 224 25.93 25.78 -10.23
C LYS A 224 27.04 26.38 -11.10
N SER A 225 27.90 25.57 -11.71
CA SER A 225 28.90 26.07 -12.67
C SER A 225 28.29 26.47 -14.03
N ASP A 226 27.18 25.86 -14.44
CA ASP A 226 26.60 26.04 -15.78
C ASP A 226 25.67 27.26 -15.93
N SER A 227 25.63 28.21 -14.98
CA SER A 227 24.74 29.40 -14.96
C SER A 227 23.22 29.12 -15.01
N LEU A 228 22.82 27.85 -15.11
CA LEU A 228 21.44 27.36 -15.08
C LEU A 228 20.84 27.24 -13.67
N TYR A 229 21.65 27.49 -12.64
CA TYR A 229 21.23 27.53 -11.24
C TYR A 229 20.83 28.97 -10.87
N GLN A 230 19.68 29.43 -11.37
CA GLN A 230 19.08 30.68 -10.92
C GLN A 230 17.87 30.34 -10.03
N ASN A 231 18.06 30.35 -8.72
CA ASN A 231 16.93 30.49 -7.81
C ASN A 231 16.45 31.92 -7.96
N GLY A 232 15.37 32.11 -8.73
CA GLY A 232 14.70 33.39 -8.87
C GLY A 232 14.14 33.82 -7.51
N ILE A 233 14.99 34.43 -6.69
CA ILE A 233 14.54 35.31 -5.62
C ILE A 233 14.00 36.56 -6.35
N PHE A 234 12.69 36.64 -6.47
CA PHE A 234 12.00 37.92 -6.62
C PHE A 234 11.43 38.30 -5.26
#